data_AF-A0AAD4XU83-F1
#
_entry.id   AF-A0AAD4XU83-F1
#
_cell.length_a   1.000
_cell.length_b   1.000
_cell.length_c   1.000
_cell.angle_alpha   90.00
_cell.angle_beta   90.00
_cell.angle_gamma   90.00
#
_symmetry.space_group_name_H-M   'P 1'
#
loop_
_entity.id
_entity.type
_entity.pdbx_description
1 polymer ?
#
loop_
_entity_poly.entity_id
_entity_poly.type
_entity_poly.pdbx_seq_one_letter_code
_entity_poly.pdbx_strand_id
1 'polypeptide(L)'
;MPTAPMEMVSSYVFLVDLNGKGMSNDEIKVKVDGDKTLVISYLSSVYGPVAVSFFWQTKRFDLPKYVNLDAISAISYKETLLVTIDKVNRVMTERTIKVTKVEI
;
A
#
# COMPACT_ATOMS: atom_id res chain seq x y z
N MET A 1 4.36 -8.38 -10.98
CA MET A 1 2.92 -8.22 -10.73
C MET A 1 2.76 -7.28 -9.55
N PRO A 2 1.87 -6.25 -9.59
CA PRO A 2 1.58 -5.43 -8.42
C PRO A 2 1.01 -6.34 -7.32
N THR A 3 1.57 -6.25 -6.12
CA THR A 3 1.08 -6.99 -4.96
C THR A 3 -0.29 -6.44 -4.58
N ALA A 4 -1.29 -7.32 -4.44
CA ALA A 4 -2.60 -6.92 -3.97
C ALA A 4 -2.50 -6.30 -2.56
N PRO A 5 -3.35 -5.31 -2.21
CA PRO A 5 -3.40 -4.80 -0.85
C PRO A 5 -3.71 -5.91 0.14
N MET A 6 -3.08 -5.85 1.30
CA MET A 6 -3.48 -6.64 2.45
C MET A 6 -4.76 -6.04 3.01
N GLU A 7 -5.87 -6.78 2.89
CA GLU A 7 -7.15 -6.38 3.45
C GLU A 7 -7.15 -6.63 4.97
N MET A 8 -7.30 -5.57 5.75
CA MET A 8 -7.56 -5.64 7.17
C MET A 8 -9.04 -5.43 7.46
N VAL A 9 -9.40 -5.63 8.73
CA VAL A 9 -10.78 -5.53 9.20
C VAL A 9 -11.38 -4.14 8.95
N SER A 10 -10.64 -3.07 9.25
CA SER A 10 -11.09 -1.67 9.09
C SER A 10 -10.39 -0.89 7.98
N SER A 11 -9.32 -1.43 7.38
CA SER A 11 -8.47 -0.71 6.43
C SER A 11 -7.89 -1.62 5.36
N TYR A 12 -7.31 -1.02 4.32
CA TYR A 12 -6.45 -1.68 3.35
C TYR A 12 -5.02 -1.20 3.54
N VAL A 13 -4.09 -2.15 3.49
CA VAL A 13 -2.67 -1.90 3.73
C VAL A 13 -1.88 -2.26 2.48
N PHE A 14 -1.11 -1.30 1.97
CA PHE A 14 -0.20 -1.48 0.85
C PHE A 14 1.22 -1.43 1.38
N LEU A 15 1.94 -2.54 1.19
CA LEU A 15 3.35 -2.63 1.51
C LEU A 15 4.15 -2.48 0.22
N VAL A 16 4.95 -1.42 0.17
CA VAL A 16 5.86 -1.17 -0.95
C VAL A 16 7.28 -1.23 -0.44
N ASP A 17 7.98 -2.28 -0.85
CA ASP A 17 9.43 -2.33 -0.73
C ASP A 17 10.04 -1.30 -1.69
N LEU A 18 10.71 -0.30 -1.10
CA LEU A 18 11.36 0.78 -1.83
C LEU A 18 12.75 0.35 -2.33
N ASN A 19 13.34 -0.74 -1.80
CA ASN A 19 14.70 -1.22 -2.10
C ASN A 19 15.77 -0.10 -2.14
N GLY A 20 15.49 1.02 -1.46
CA GLY A 20 16.19 2.28 -1.61
C GLY A 20 16.98 2.56 -0.35
N LYS A 21 18.26 2.19 -0.37
CA LYS A 21 19.14 2.41 0.77
C LYS A 21 19.32 3.92 1.01
N GLY A 22 18.83 4.42 2.14
CA GLY A 22 19.07 5.81 2.58
C GLY A 22 18.23 6.89 1.89
N MET A 23 17.00 6.58 1.51
CA MET A 23 16.09 7.54 0.88
C MET A 23 15.54 8.57 1.89
N SER A 24 15.47 9.85 1.50
CA SER A 24 14.82 10.88 2.32
C SER A 24 13.30 10.84 2.13
N ASN A 25 12.55 11.33 3.12
CA ASN A 25 11.08 11.35 3.05
C ASN A 25 10.54 12.20 1.88
N ASP A 26 11.30 13.21 1.41
CA ASP A 26 10.89 14.11 0.34
C ASP A 26 10.94 13.44 -1.06
N GLU A 27 11.57 12.27 -1.14
CA GLU A 27 11.76 11.51 -2.37
C GLU A 27 10.63 10.49 -2.61
N ILE A 28 9.63 10.43 -1.73
CA ILE A 28 8.46 9.56 -1.83
C ILE A 28 7.21 10.41 -2.03
N LYS A 29 6.42 10.09 -3.06
CA LYS A 29 5.17 10.76 -3.40
C LYS A 29 4.04 9.74 -3.46
N VAL A 30 3.05 9.92 -2.59
CA VAL A 30 1.83 9.12 -2.57
C VAL A 30 0.68 10.01 -3.05
N LYS A 31 -0.06 9.55 -4.06
CA LYS A 31 -1.20 10.25 -4.63
C LYS A 31 -2.32 9.27 -4.96
N VAL A 32 -3.54 9.78 -5.03
CA VAL A 32 -4.65 9.06 -5.64
C VAL A 32 -4.95 9.71 -6.97
N ASP A 33 -4.99 8.90 -8.02
CA ASP A 33 -5.40 9.30 -9.36
C ASP A 33 -6.88 8.96 -9.53
N GLY A 34 -7.72 9.99 -9.56
CA GLY A 34 -9.18 9.88 -9.47
C GLY A 34 -9.62 9.24 -8.14
N ASP A 35 -10.57 8.30 -8.23
CA ASP A 35 -11.15 7.61 -7.05
C ASP A 35 -10.80 6.11 -7.00
N LYS A 36 -9.85 5.67 -7.84
CA LYS A 36 -9.67 4.24 -8.14
C LYS A 36 -8.23 3.76 -8.09
N THR A 37 -7.24 4.66 -8.14
CA THR A 37 -5.86 4.23 -8.31
C THR A 37 -4.95 4.94 -7.34
N LEU A 38 -4.31 4.17 -6.45
CA LEU A 38 -3.22 4.65 -5.62
C LEU A 38 -1.93 4.65 -6.44
N VAL A 39 -1.28 5.80 -6.53
CA VAL A 39 -0.03 6.00 -7.25
C VAL A 39 1.07 6.33 -6.24
N ILE A 40 2.09 5.49 -6.20
CA ILE A 40 3.26 5.65 -5.34
C ILE A 40 4.46 5.84 -6.24
N SER A 41 5.08 7.01 -6.19
CA SER A 41 6.30 7.33 -6.92
C SER A 41 7.43 7.57 -5.94
N TYR A 42 8.57 6.92 -6.14
CA TYR A 42 9.73 7.07 -5.28
C TYR A 42 11.01 7.09 -6.12
N LEU A 43 12.03 7.82 -5.68
CA LEU A 43 13.36 7.71 -6.27
C LEU A 43 13.89 6.29 -6.01
N SER A 44 14.73 5.73 -6.85
CA SER A 44 15.35 4.42 -6.64
C SER A 44 16.79 4.55 -7.09
N SER A 45 17.71 3.95 -6.33
CA SER A 45 19.12 3.90 -6.69
C SER A 45 19.51 2.48 -7.09
N VAL A 46 20.31 2.35 -8.14
CA VAL A 46 20.97 1.09 -8.51
C VAL A 46 22.47 1.33 -8.52
N TYR A 47 23.18 0.48 -7.77
CA TYR A 47 24.63 0.49 -7.70
C TYR A 47 25.20 -0.33 -8.85
N GLY A 48 25.85 0.35 -9.79
CA GLY A 48 26.71 -0.28 -10.78
C GLY A 48 28.16 -0.36 -10.29
N PRO A 49 29.02 -1.09 -11.01
CA PRO A 49 30.45 -1.20 -10.66
C PRO A 49 31.21 0.13 -10.75
N VAL A 50 30.64 1.16 -11.40
CA VAL A 50 31.32 2.43 -11.69
C VAL A 50 30.58 3.66 -11.13
N ALA A 51 29.25 3.59 -10.97
CA ALA A 51 28.44 4.73 -10.54
C ALA A 51 27.12 4.30 -9.91
N VAL A 52 26.49 5.23 -9.18
CA VAL A 52 25.12 5.10 -8.67
C VAL A 52 24.18 5.80 -9.64
N SER A 53 23.18 5.08 -10.15
CA SER A 53 22.13 5.66 -10.99
C SER A 53 20.86 5.85 -10.18
N PHE A 54 20.29 7.05 -10.24
CA PHE A 54 19.01 7.38 -9.62
C PHE A 54 17.92 7.48 -10.68
N PHE A 55 16.79 6.82 -10.47
CA PHE A 55 15.63 6.90 -11.36
C PHE A 55 14.34 6.82 -10.56
N TRP A 56 13.29 7.45 -11.08
CA TRP A 56 11.97 7.39 -10.46
C TRP A 56 11.29 6.07 -10.78
N GLN A 57 10.89 5.33 -9.76
CA GLN A 57 9.95 4.23 -9.88
C GLN A 57 8.53 4.72 -9.58
N THR A 58 7.56 4.19 -10.32
CA THR A 58 6.14 4.46 -10.07
C THR A 58 5.38 3.14 -10.03
N LYS A 59 4.71 2.89 -8.92
CA LYS A 59 3.80 1.77 -8.72
C LYS A 59 2.37 2.28 -8.68
N ARG A 60 1.48 1.55 -9.35
CA ARG A 60 0.05 1.81 -9.38
C ARG A 60 -0.67 0.63 -8.76
N PHE A 61 -1.60 0.92 -7.88
CA PHE A 61 -2.44 -0.07 -7.23
C PHE A 61 -3.90 0.32 -7.41
N ASP A 62 -4.70 -0.62 -7.87
CA ASP A 62 -6.15 -0.43 -7.93
C ASP A 62 -6.71 -0.45 -6.51
N LEU A 63 -7.45 0.60 -6.17
CA LEU A 63 -8.13 0.73 -4.90
C LEU A 63 -9.40 -0.13 -4.91
N PRO A 64 -9.63 -0.89 -3.82
CA PRO A 64 -10.89 -1.59 -3.63
C PRO A 64 -12.09 -0.63 -3.60
N LYS A 65 -13.29 -1.17 -3.80
CA LYS A 65 -14.52 -0.41 -3.56
C LYS A 65 -14.64 -0.13 -2.05
N TYR A 66 -15.23 1.02 -1.70
CA TYR A 66 -15.51 1.44 -0.32
C TYR A 66 -14.27 1.85 0.51
N VAL A 67 -13.38 2.62 -0.10
CA VAL A 67 -12.17 3.17 0.53
C VAL A 67 -12.41 4.65 0.86
N ASN A 68 -12.02 5.06 2.07
CA ASN A 68 -12.07 6.44 2.51
C ASN A 68 -10.81 7.17 2.05
N LEU A 69 -10.90 7.92 0.94
CA LEU A 69 -9.76 8.63 0.35
C LEU A 69 -9.27 9.81 1.19
N ASP A 70 -10.09 10.30 2.13
CA ASP A 70 -9.70 11.38 3.04
C ASP A 70 -8.86 10.87 4.23
N ALA A 71 -8.86 9.54 4.46
CA ALA A 71 -8.17 8.88 5.56
C ALA A 71 -6.98 8.04 5.07
N ILE A 72 -6.15 8.62 4.19
CA ILE A 72 -4.92 7.98 3.72
C ILE A 72 -3.76 8.36 4.64
N SER A 73 -3.04 7.35 5.12
CA SER A 73 -1.81 7.51 5.89
C SER A 73 -0.67 6.78 5.20
N ALA A 74 0.52 7.37 5.22
CA ALA A 74 1.73 6.77 4.65
C ALA A 74 2.88 6.91 5.64
N ILE A 75 3.52 5.78 5.96
CA ILE A 75 4.64 5.69 6.90
C ILE A 75 5.79 4.94 6.21
N SER A 76 6.95 5.57 6.14
CA SER A 76 8.17 4.92 5.68
C SER A 76 8.93 4.39 6.90
N TYR A 77 9.24 3.09 6.92
CA TYR A 77 10.03 2.46 7.96
C TYR A 77 10.96 1.40 7.37
N LYS A 78 12.27 1.53 7.64
CA LYS A 78 13.31 0.59 7.19
C LYS A 78 13.15 0.20 5.71
N GLU A 79 13.14 1.20 4.83
CA GLU A 79 13.07 1.01 3.36
C GLU A 79 11.75 0.41 2.84
N THR A 80 10.76 0.24 3.72
CA THR A 80 9.41 -0.17 3.36
C THR A 80 8.44 0.99 3.56
N LEU A 81 7.67 1.31 2.53
CA LEU A 81 6.55 2.23 2.64
C LEU A 81 5.28 1.44 2.96
N LEU A 82 4.67 1.80 4.08
CA LEU A 82 3.36 1.35 4.50
C LEU A 82 2.34 2.43 4.17
N VAL A 83 1.42 2.15 3.23
CA VAL A 83 0.27 3.01 2.98
C VAL A 83 -0.98 2.34 3.52
N THR A 84 -1.67 3.02 4.42
CA THR A 84 -2.92 2.55 5.02
C THR A 84 -4.06 3.44 4.57
N ILE A 85 -5.18 2.83 4.19
CA ILE A 85 -6.38 3.56 3.82
C ILE A 85 -7.58 2.92 4.50
N ASP A 86 -8.34 3.71 5.23
CA ASP A 86 -9.50 3.20 5.96
C ASP A 86 -10.64 2.82 5.00
N LYS A 87 -11.45 1.84 5.43
CA LYS A 87 -12.69 1.51 4.75
C LYS A 87 -13.75 2.55 5.11
N VAL A 88 -14.60 2.93 4.14
CA VAL A 88 -15.76 3.78 4.42
C VAL A 88 -16.70 3.00 5.34
N ASN A 89 -16.65 3.34 6.63
CA ASN A 89 -17.49 2.90 7.74
C ASN A 89 -18.49 1.78 7.39
N ARG A 90 -18.01 0.54 7.26
CA ARG A 90 -18.88 -0.61 7.47
C ARG A 90 -19.01 -0.72 8.98
N VAL A 91 -20.13 -0.26 9.52
CA VAL A 91 -20.60 -0.71 10.83
C VAL A 91 -20.44 -2.23 10.83
N MET A 92 -19.44 -2.71 11.55
CA MET A 92 -19.03 -4.09 11.54
C MET A 92 -20.11 -4.86 12.27
N THR A 93 -21.14 -5.27 11.53
CA THR A 93 -22.03 -6.30 12.03
C THR A 93 -21.21 -7.58 12.02
N GLU A 94 -20.66 -7.89 13.18
CA GLU A 94 -20.00 -9.17 13.46
C GLU A 94 -20.96 -10.28 12.98
N ARG A 95 -20.63 -10.92 11.86
CA ARG A 95 -21.41 -12.03 11.32
C ARG A 95 -20.75 -13.31 11.79
N THR A 96 -21.19 -13.82 12.94
CA THR A 96 -20.80 -15.13 13.42
C THR A 96 -21.26 -16.19 12.42
N ILE A 97 -20.32 -16.78 11.68
CA ILE A 97 -20.60 -17.91 10.80
C ILE A 97 -20.66 -19.16 11.68
N LYS A 98 -21.84 -19.78 11.77
CA LYS A 98 -21.97 -21.09 12.42
C LYS A 98 -21.28 -22.14 11.54
N VAL A 99 -20.22 -22.75 12.07
CA VAL A 99 -19.59 -23.92 11.44
C VAL A 99 -20.34 -25.17 11.90
N THR A 100 -20.94 -25.90 10.96
CA THR A 100 -21.54 -27.21 11.23
C THR A 100 -20.51 -28.28 10.88
N LYS A 101 -20.02 -29.02 11.89
CA LYS A 101 -19.17 -30.19 11.68
C LYS A 101 -20.06 -31.35 11.22
N VAL A 102 -19.77 -31.91 10.04
CA VAL A 102 -20.38 -33.16 9.56
C VAL A 102 -19.38 -34.27 9.83
N GLU A 103 -19.78 -35.27 10.61
CA GLU A 103 -19.01 -36.52 10.76
C GLU A 103 -19.41 -37.46 9.62
N ILE A 104 -18.40 -37.97 8.90
CA ILE A 104 -18.54 -39.01 7.86
C ILE A 104 -18.18 -40.34 8.51
#